data_AF-A0A9J7L285-F1
#
_entry.id   AF-A0A9J7L285-F1
#
_cell.length_a   1.000
_cell.length_b   1.000
_cell.length_c   1.000
_cell.angle_alpha   90.00
_cell.angle_beta   90.00
_cell.angle_gamma   90.00
#
_symmetry.space_group_name_H-M   'P 1'
#
loop_
_entity.id
_entity.type
_entity.pdbx_description
1 polymer ?
#
loop_
_entity_poly.entity_id
_entity_poly.type
_entity_poly.pdbx_seq_one_letter_code
_entity_poly.pdbx_strand_id
1 'polypeptide(L)'
;MLAQGFTGLCSGFVTVPKLAVSLVVLAAVLERSSGRIGKLNRQLARNSVSLLREGYPLGHYQEALREHDDWTTQGAAVVVVGKRVTQDDNTIHNNVVHHRRKRKAIRNPHMRWPHGIIPYTFDVAFNSYDRDIVIKAMRHWEEHTCLRFVPLGSPQARNLPTDNYIKFIKGRGCWSKVGMFWWTSAQELSLGNECLQSKYAVAIAVHEMGHAIGFFHEHARPDRDNYVTIQWDNIRWGRYRHFVRFGYNMIDTFDIPYDYLSIMHYADNEFSWNRHSLRTIETRDPAYQNIIGQSISLSFLDIKMTNQMYKCAARCPSYVRCTRPNSFVGPTCRCMCPGYHGLGTRECPHESTQIVHGYGGHRHRLDCYQGNGNTYRGSRSWTRSGRACLNWSNTLDRDVSTLSYPRGSAGIGNHNYCRNPYPGSPQPWCYVGDIRIFWEYCDVPRCDY
;
A
#
# COMPACT_ATOMS: atom_id res chain seq x y z
N MET A 1 24.21 -54.40 44.17
CA MET A 1 24.09 -53.59 45.40
C MET A 1 23.72 -52.17 44.98
N LEU A 2 22.88 -51.52 45.79
CA LEU A 2 22.45 -50.11 45.76
C LEU A 2 21.29 -49.76 44.82
N ALA A 3 20.09 -49.94 45.39
CA ALA A 3 18.97 -49.03 45.26
C ALA A 3 19.14 -47.82 46.20
N GLN A 4 18.16 -46.90 46.15
CA GLN A 4 17.98 -45.62 46.88
C GLN A 4 18.49 -44.41 46.08
N GLY A 5 17.73 -43.35 45.84
CA GLY A 5 16.43 -42.87 46.31
C GLY A 5 16.42 -41.36 46.07
N PHE A 6 15.26 -40.76 45.77
CA PHE A 6 14.84 -39.39 46.12
C PHE A 6 13.69 -38.94 45.20
N THR A 7 12.47 -39.13 45.71
CA THR A 7 11.32 -38.30 45.39
C THR A 7 11.43 -36.97 46.12
N GLY A 8 11.17 -35.86 45.43
CA GLY A 8 10.82 -34.58 46.08
C GLY A 8 11.35 -33.35 45.36
N LEU A 9 10.47 -32.66 44.62
CA LEU A 9 10.19 -31.20 44.71
C LEU A 9 9.48 -30.72 43.43
N CYS A 10 8.15 -30.57 43.52
CA CYS A 10 7.41 -29.61 42.72
C CYS A 10 7.70 -28.21 43.27
N SER A 11 8.39 -27.36 42.51
CA SER A 11 8.23 -25.90 42.46
C SER A 11 9.46 -25.26 41.81
N GLY A 12 9.28 -24.56 40.69
CA GLY A 12 10.34 -23.68 40.18
C GLY A 12 10.38 -23.54 38.65
N PHE A 13 9.83 -22.43 38.18
CA PHE A 13 10.08 -21.73 36.91
C PHE A 13 11.22 -22.23 35.98
N VAL A 14 10.85 -22.38 34.69
CA VAL A 14 11.49 -21.74 33.52
C VAL A 14 12.50 -22.53 32.65
N THR A 15 12.21 -22.45 31.34
CA THR A 15 13.07 -22.59 30.15
C THR A 15 13.62 -23.96 29.73
N VAL A 16 12.86 -24.76 28.98
CA VAL A 16 13.41 -25.48 27.80
C VAL A 16 12.38 -25.79 26.67
N PRO A 17 11.64 -24.84 26.05
CA PRO A 17 10.96 -25.14 24.77
C PRO A 17 11.80 -24.75 23.54
N LYS A 18 12.81 -23.89 23.70
CA LYS A 18 13.54 -23.27 22.57
C LYS A 18 14.65 -24.15 21.97
N LEU A 19 15.24 -25.05 22.74
CA LEU A 19 16.32 -25.94 22.25
C LEU A 19 15.80 -27.14 21.47
N ALA A 20 14.65 -27.70 21.85
CA ALA A 20 14.05 -28.83 21.16
C ALA A 20 13.57 -28.48 19.74
N VAL A 21 13.03 -27.27 19.54
CA VAL A 21 12.52 -26.82 18.23
C VAL A 21 13.64 -26.46 17.26
N SER A 22 14.75 -25.88 17.74
CA SER A 22 15.93 -25.64 16.90
C SER A 22 16.54 -26.92 16.36
N LEU A 23 16.50 -28.02 17.13
CA LEU A 23 16.98 -29.33 16.68
C LEU A 23 16.07 -29.95 15.61
N VAL A 24 14.76 -29.73 15.65
CA VAL A 24 13.80 -30.23 14.64
C VAL A 24 13.97 -29.49 13.31
N VAL A 25 14.19 -28.17 13.33
CA VAL A 25 14.47 -27.39 12.12
C VAL A 25 15.84 -27.74 11.55
N LEU A 26 16.85 -27.93 12.41
CA LEU A 26 18.18 -28.37 11.95
C LEU A 26 18.11 -29.77 11.33
N ALA A 27 17.35 -30.70 11.92
CA ALA A 27 17.15 -32.05 11.39
C ALA A 27 16.43 -32.03 10.02
N ALA A 28 15.38 -31.22 9.86
CA ALA A 28 14.64 -31.09 8.60
C ALA A 28 15.45 -30.38 7.49
N VAL A 29 16.35 -29.47 7.86
CA VAL A 29 17.29 -28.81 6.92
C VAL A 29 18.44 -29.75 6.53
N LEU A 30 18.93 -30.56 7.46
CA LEU A 30 19.96 -31.58 7.20
C LEU A 30 19.41 -32.74 6.33
N GLU A 31 18.14 -33.10 6.46
CA GLU A 31 17.50 -34.13 5.63
C GLU A 31 17.37 -33.71 4.15
N ARG A 32 17.24 -32.41 3.87
CA ARG A 32 17.13 -31.87 2.51
C ARG A 32 18.48 -31.56 1.83
N SER A 33 19.60 -31.61 2.55
CA SER A 33 20.89 -31.11 2.04
C SER A 33 22.01 -32.14 1.89
N SER A 34 21.82 -33.44 2.16
CA SER A 34 22.89 -34.42 1.90
C SER A 34 22.40 -35.82 1.51
N GLY A 35 22.66 -36.21 0.27
CA GLY A 35 22.45 -37.57 -0.27
C GLY A 35 23.39 -38.65 0.27
N ARG A 36 24.00 -38.48 1.45
CA ARG A 36 24.83 -39.50 2.13
C ARG A 36 24.82 -39.24 3.64
N ILE A 37 24.09 -40.03 4.43
CA ILE A 37 24.39 -40.37 5.84
C ILE A 37 23.52 -41.59 6.24
N GLY A 38 24.14 -42.56 6.93
CA GLY A 38 23.69 -43.95 7.09
C GLY A 38 22.61 -44.25 8.14
N LYS A 39 22.34 -45.56 8.30
CA LYS A 39 21.20 -46.19 9.03
C LYS A 39 20.94 -45.71 10.47
N LEU A 40 21.88 -45.05 11.15
CA LEU A 40 21.72 -44.61 12.55
C LEU A 40 20.74 -43.43 12.70
N ASN A 41 20.61 -42.54 11.71
CA ASN A 41 19.73 -41.36 11.78
C ASN A 41 18.24 -41.67 11.64
N ARG A 42 17.87 -42.80 11.01
CA ARG A 42 16.46 -43.21 10.89
C ARG A 42 15.88 -43.73 12.21
N GLN A 43 16.71 -44.22 13.13
CA GLN A 43 16.27 -44.71 14.44
C GLN A 43 15.94 -43.53 15.38
N LEU A 44 16.77 -42.47 15.36
CA LEU A 44 16.55 -41.26 16.16
C LEU A 44 15.30 -40.49 15.73
N ALA A 45 15.07 -40.34 14.41
CA ALA A 45 13.86 -39.70 13.87
C ALA A 45 12.56 -40.46 14.24
N ARG A 46 12.60 -41.80 14.29
CA ARG A 46 11.43 -42.61 14.69
C ARG A 46 11.09 -42.44 16.17
N ASN A 47 12.11 -42.33 17.04
CA ASN A 47 11.91 -42.15 18.48
C ASN A 47 11.45 -40.72 18.83
N SER A 48 11.83 -39.71 18.05
CA SER A 48 11.34 -38.33 18.22
C SER A 48 9.87 -38.17 17.83
N VAL A 49 9.38 -38.96 16.88
CA VAL A 49 7.97 -38.94 16.44
C VAL A 49 7.06 -39.69 17.43
N SER A 50 7.55 -40.70 18.15
CA SER A 50 6.72 -41.41 19.14
C SER A 50 6.42 -40.57 20.39
N LEU A 51 7.32 -39.65 20.78
CA LEU A 51 7.13 -38.77 21.94
C LEU A 51 6.16 -37.59 21.69
N LEU A 52 5.82 -37.29 20.43
CA LEU A 52 4.83 -36.25 20.08
C LEU A 52 3.39 -36.79 20.01
N ARG A 53 3.17 -38.09 20.19
CA ARG A 53 1.85 -38.73 20.09
C ARG A 53 0.97 -38.62 21.34
N GLU A 54 1.48 -38.17 22.48
CA GLU A 54 0.72 -38.20 23.74
C GLU A 54 0.13 -36.84 24.20
N GLY A 55 0.13 -35.79 23.36
CA GLY A 55 -0.23 -34.45 23.85
C GLY A 55 -1.23 -33.60 23.06
N TYR A 56 -1.66 -33.96 21.85
CA TYR A 56 -2.49 -33.05 21.03
C TYR A 56 -3.63 -33.74 20.27
N PRO A 57 -4.87 -33.18 20.27
CA PRO A 57 -6.01 -33.78 19.60
C PRO A 57 -5.80 -33.88 18.08
N LEU A 58 -5.85 -35.11 17.55
CA LEU A 58 -5.61 -35.50 16.15
C LEU A 58 -6.60 -34.91 15.11
N GLY A 59 -7.59 -34.11 15.51
CA GLY A 59 -8.62 -33.57 14.63
C GLY A 59 -8.17 -32.46 13.67
N HIS A 60 -7.09 -31.74 13.98
CA HIS A 60 -6.70 -30.53 13.23
C HIS A 60 -5.62 -30.74 12.14
N TYR A 61 -5.05 -31.95 12.02
CA TYR A 61 -4.01 -32.23 11.04
C TYR A 61 -4.56 -32.48 9.63
N GLN A 62 -5.77 -33.03 9.53
CA GLN A 62 -6.37 -33.41 8.23
C GLN A 62 -6.97 -32.23 7.46
N GLU A 63 -7.32 -31.12 8.13
CA GLU A 63 -7.78 -29.89 7.47
C GLU A 63 -6.63 -29.13 6.79
N ALA A 64 -5.41 -29.18 7.35
CA ALA A 64 -4.24 -28.47 6.83
C ALA A 64 -3.71 -29.05 5.50
N LEU A 65 -4.01 -30.31 5.18
CA LEU A 65 -3.57 -30.96 3.94
C LEU A 65 -4.53 -30.75 2.75
N ARG A 66 -5.79 -30.35 2.98
CA ARG A 66 -6.78 -30.17 1.90
C ARG A 66 -6.76 -28.79 1.23
N GLU A 67 -6.07 -27.81 1.81
CA GLU A 67 -6.01 -26.44 1.28
C GLU A 67 -4.62 -26.08 0.68
N HIS A 68 -3.80 -27.10 0.36
CA HIS A 68 -2.40 -26.92 -0.05
C HIS A 68 -2.19 -26.63 -1.56
N ASP A 69 -3.26 -26.64 -2.37
CA ASP A 69 -3.19 -26.53 -3.84
C ASP A 69 -3.30 -25.10 -4.40
N ASP A 70 -3.54 -24.08 -3.57
CA ASP A 70 -3.70 -22.68 -4.02
C ASP A 70 -2.41 -21.82 -3.92
N TRP A 71 -1.24 -22.48 -3.81
CA TRP A 71 -0.04 -21.94 -3.13
C TRP A 71 1.10 -21.37 -4.02
N THR A 72 0.92 -21.14 -5.32
CA THR A 72 2.09 -20.89 -6.22
C THR A 72 2.33 -19.47 -6.73
N THR A 73 1.59 -18.42 -6.35
CA THR A 73 1.78 -17.08 -6.99
C THR A 73 2.11 -15.88 -6.08
N GLN A 74 2.45 -16.06 -4.80
CA GLN A 74 2.81 -14.91 -3.94
C GLN A 74 4.23 -15.03 -3.39
N GLY A 75 5.11 -14.18 -3.92
CA GLY A 75 6.54 -14.11 -3.63
C GLY A 75 6.87 -14.16 -2.13
N ALA A 76 7.95 -14.89 -1.81
CA ALA A 76 8.44 -15.07 -0.46
C ALA A 76 8.83 -13.72 0.18
N ALA A 77 8.09 -13.30 1.20
CA ALA A 77 8.54 -12.26 2.13
C ALA A 77 9.54 -12.89 3.11
N VAL A 78 10.73 -12.27 3.21
CA VAL A 78 11.79 -12.67 4.14
C VAL A 78 11.33 -12.41 5.57
N VAL A 79 11.31 -13.47 6.38
CA VAL A 79 11.06 -13.40 7.82
C VAL A 79 12.33 -12.89 8.50
N VAL A 80 12.36 -11.62 8.92
CA VAL A 80 13.39 -11.15 9.86
C VAL A 80 12.84 -11.36 11.27
N VAL A 81 13.17 -12.49 11.88
CA VAL A 81 12.93 -12.72 13.30
C VAL A 81 13.90 -11.82 14.08
N GLY A 82 13.41 -10.68 14.56
CA GLY A 82 14.16 -9.82 15.46
C GLY A 82 14.45 -10.55 16.77
N LYS A 83 15.72 -10.83 17.04
CA LYS A 83 16.24 -11.32 18.32
C LYS A 83 15.94 -10.24 19.37
N ARG A 84 15.35 -10.61 20.52
CA ARG A 84 15.28 -9.72 21.70
C ARG A 84 16.71 -9.32 22.08
N VAL A 85 17.04 -8.05 21.93
CA VAL A 85 18.23 -7.46 22.56
C VAL A 85 17.78 -7.01 23.94
N THR A 86 18.35 -7.63 24.97
CA THR A 86 18.29 -7.13 26.34
C THR A 86 19.06 -5.82 26.40
N GLN A 87 18.40 -4.81 26.94
CA GLN A 87 18.92 -3.46 27.10
C GLN A 87 19.96 -3.47 28.22
N ASP A 88 21.23 -3.41 27.86
CA ASP A 88 22.29 -2.96 28.76
C ASP A 88 22.75 -1.57 28.32
N ASP A 89 22.94 -0.73 29.33
CA ASP A 89 23.10 0.71 29.28
C ASP A 89 24.48 1.15 28.75
N ASN A 90 24.56 2.41 28.33
CA ASN A 90 25.74 3.17 27.88
C ASN A 90 26.26 2.97 26.44
N THR A 91 25.86 3.89 25.55
CA THR A 91 26.81 4.72 24.76
C THR A 91 26.07 5.85 24.03
N ILE A 92 26.55 7.07 24.26
CA ILE A 92 26.11 8.31 23.61
C ILE A 92 26.51 8.27 22.14
N HIS A 93 25.57 8.30 21.19
CA HIS A 93 25.86 8.75 19.81
C HIS A 93 24.60 9.27 19.07
N ASN A 94 24.63 10.59 18.81
CA ASN A 94 24.08 11.34 17.67
C ASN A 94 22.67 10.98 17.17
N ASN A 95 21.71 11.82 17.55
CA ASN A 95 20.37 11.92 16.97
C ASN A 95 20.41 12.26 15.48
N VAL A 96 20.55 11.25 14.61
CA VAL A 96 20.04 11.33 13.24
C VAL A 96 18.60 10.86 13.28
N VAL A 97 17.67 11.80 13.46
CA VAL A 97 16.24 11.55 13.29
C VAL A 97 15.99 11.30 11.80
N HIS A 98 16.14 10.05 11.38
CA HIS A 98 15.63 9.62 10.08
C HIS A 98 14.10 9.73 10.12
N HIS A 99 13.54 10.78 9.53
CA HIS A 99 12.10 10.89 9.27
C HIS A 99 11.67 9.70 8.39
N ARG A 100 11.24 8.61 9.03
CA ARG A 100 10.76 7.40 8.37
C ARG A 100 9.47 7.75 7.62
N ARG A 101 9.57 7.79 6.28
CA ARG A 101 8.42 8.02 5.38
C ARG A 101 7.46 6.81 5.42
N LYS A 102 6.23 7.06 5.89
CA LYS A 102 5.07 6.16 6.07
C LYS A 102 4.48 5.70 4.71
N ARG A 103 3.84 4.52 4.51
CA ARG A 103 3.37 4.04 3.14
C ARG A 103 2.15 3.04 3.10
N LYS A 104 1.07 3.21 2.26
CA LYS A 104 -0.14 2.31 2.08
C LYS A 104 -0.56 1.85 0.63
N ALA A 105 -0.42 2.68 -0.39
CA ALA A 105 -0.80 2.42 -1.79
C ALA A 105 0.33 1.86 -2.67
N ILE A 106 0.01 1.23 -3.81
CA ILE A 106 1.02 0.63 -4.69
C ILE A 106 2.02 1.67 -5.24
N ARG A 107 3.31 1.41 -5.00
CA ARG A 107 4.37 2.34 -5.38
C ARG A 107 4.66 2.31 -6.88
N ASN A 108 4.66 1.14 -7.49
CA ASN A 108 5.00 0.97 -8.90
C ASN A 108 3.92 1.58 -9.82
N PRO A 109 4.21 2.63 -10.60
CA PRO A 109 3.24 3.24 -11.50
C PRO A 109 2.74 2.30 -12.60
N HIS A 110 3.55 1.32 -13.03
CA HIS A 110 3.15 0.34 -14.05
C HIS A 110 2.06 -0.63 -13.57
N MET A 111 1.83 -0.70 -12.26
CA MET A 111 0.75 -1.50 -11.67
C MET A 111 -0.48 -0.65 -11.34
N ARG A 112 -0.55 0.59 -11.85
CA ARG A 112 -1.74 1.45 -11.77
C ARG A 112 -2.46 1.41 -13.10
N TRP A 113 -3.78 1.59 -13.06
CA TRP A 113 -4.60 1.59 -14.26
C TRP A 113 -4.31 2.82 -15.14
N PRO A 114 -3.95 2.65 -16.42
CA PRO A 114 -3.65 3.74 -17.33
C PRO A 114 -4.80 4.75 -17.40
N HIS A 115 -4.47 6.03 -17.31
CA HIS A 115 -5.43 7.13 -17.30
C HIS A 115 -6.53 7.01 -16.23
N GLY A 116 -6.35 6.17 -15.21
CA GLY A 116 -7.39 5.86 -14.21
C GLY A 116 -8.64 5.23 -14.82
N ILE A 117 -8.55 4.62 -15.99
CA ILE A 117 -9.66 3.89 -16.62
C ILE A 117 -9.50 2.41 -16.30
N ILE A 118 -10.55 1.80 -15.79
CA ILE A 118 -10.56 0.40 -15.32
C ILE A 118 -11.61 -0.35 -16.15
N PRO A 119 -11.19 -1.02 -17.24
CA PRO A 119 -12.09 -1.86 -18.01
C PRO A 119 -12.58 -3.03 -17.16
N TYR A 120 -13.84 -3.41 -17.31
CA TYR A 120 -14.41 -4.55 -16.60
C TYR A 120 -15.37 -5.39 -17.45
N THR A 121 -15.56 -6.63 -16.99
CA THR A 121 -16.62 -7.53 -17.45
C THR A 121 -17.19 -8.33 -16.28
N PHE A 122 -18.38 -8.88 -16.47
CA PHE A 122 -19.03 -9.77 -15.51
C PHE A 122 -19.00 -11.20 -16.02
N ASP A 123 -18.71 -12.13 -15.13
CA ASP A 123 -19.00 -13.53 -15.39
C ASP A 123 -20.51 -13.76 -15.56
N VAL A 124 -20.86 -14.81 -16.32
CA VAL A 124 -22.26 -15.19 -16.60
C VAL A 124 -23.05 -15.49 -15.34
N ALA A 125 -22.38 -15.85 -14.24
CA ALA A 125 -23.01 -16.12 -12.95
C ALA A 125 -23.59 -14.88 -12.23
N PHE A 126 -23.28 -13.66 -12.68
CA PHE A 126 -23.83 -12.41 -12.10
C PHE A 126 -25.20 -12.09 -12.68
N ASN A 127 -26.22 -12.13 -11.83
CA ASN A 127 -27.57 -11.66 -12.18
C ASN A 127 -27.66 -10.12 -12.09
N SER A 128 -28.84 -9.56 -12.38
CA SER A 128 -29.05 -8.10 -12.35
C SER A 128 -28.82 -7.48 -10.97
N TYR A 129 -29.19 -8.17 -9.89
CA TYR A 129 -28.99 -7.71 -8.51
C TYR A 129 -27.50 -7.66 -8.13
N ASP A 130 -26.76 -8.71 -8.46
CA ASP A 130 -25.31 -8.75 -8.20
C ASP A 130 -24.58 -7.64 -8.97
N ARG A 131 -24.96 -7.43 -10.23
CA ARG A 131 -24.41 -6.35 -11.07
C ARG A 131 -24.72 -4.99 -10.46
N ASP A 132 -25.94 -4.77 -9.95
CA ASP A 132 -26.32 -3.50 -9.32
C ASP A 132 -25.45 -3.18 -8.08
N ILE A 133 -25.12 -4.18 -7.24
CA ILE A 133 -24.19 -4.02 -6.12
C ILE A 133 -22.82 -3.54 -6.62
N VAL A 134 -22.28 -4.21 -7.64
CA VAL A 134 -20.98 -3.86 -8.21
C VAL A 134 -21.01 -2.46 -8.84
N ILE A 135 -22.06 -2.12 -9.59
CA ILE A 135 -22.22 -0.78 -10.18
C ILE A 135 -22.32 0.30 -9.11
N LYS A 136 -23.02 0.06 -7.99
CA LYS A 136 -23.07 1.00 -6.86
C LYS A 136 -21.68 1.21 -6.24
N ALA A 137 -20.90 0.15 -6.08
CA ALA A 137 -19.53 0.25 -5.59
C ALA A 137 -18.60 1.00 -6.57
N MET A 138 -18.75 0.78 -7.88
CA MET A 138 -18.05 1.54 -8.91
C MET A 138 -18.37 3.03 -8.81
N ARG A 139 -19.66 3.39 -8.78
CA ARG A 139 -20.11 4.79 -8.65
C ARG A 139 -19.53 5.45 -7.41
N HIS A 140 -19.47 4.73 -6.29
CA HIS A 140 -18.88 5.24 -5.06
C HIS A 140 -17.42 5.68 -5.24
N TRP A 141 -16.62 4.93 -5.99
CA TRP A 141 -15.26 5.34 -6.37
C TRP A 141 -15.24 6.49 -7.39
N GLU A 142 -16.12 6.46 -8.40
CA GLU A 142 -16.17 7.44 -9.49
C GLU A 142 -16.62 8.84 -9.07
N GLU A 143 -17.52 8.92 -8.09
CA GLU A 143 -18.03 10.18 -7.53
C GLU A 143 -16.94 10.93 -6.74
N HIS A 144 -16.06 10.20 -6.08
CA HIS A 144 -15.05 10.75 -5.18
C HIS A 144 -13.66 10.88 -5.83
N THR A 145 -13.46 10.28 -7.00
CA THR A 145 -12.15 10.23 -7.67
C THR A 145 -12.27 10.46 -9.18
N CYS A 146 -11.12 10.55 -9.85
CA CYS A 146 -11.06 10.60 -11.31
C CYS A 146 -11.01 9.22 -11.97
N LEU A 147 -11.16 8.14 -11.20
CA LEU A 147 -11.23 6.79 -11.74
C LEU A 147 -12.53 6.59 -12.51
N ARG A 148 -12.50 5.78 -13.57
CA ARG A 148 -13.71 5.41 -14.32
C ARG A 148 -13.70 3.92 -14.62
N PHE A 149 -14.78 3.24 -14.24
CA PHE A 149 -15.04 1.87 -14.60
C PHE A 149 -15.82 1.85 -15.90
N VAL A 150 -15.29 1.16 -16.91
CA VAL A 150 -15.90 1.13 -18.24
C VAL A 150 -16.10 -0.30 -18.70
N PRO A 151 -17.20 -0.63 -19.40
CA PRO A 151 -17.34 -1.94 -20.01
C PRO A 151 -16.17 -2.21 -20.98
N LEU A 152 -15.63 -3.42 -20.98
CA LEU A 152 -14.47 -3.80 -21.79
C LEU A 152 -14.62 -3.49 -23.30
N GLY A 153 -15.84 -3.58 -23.84
CA GLY A 153 -16.11 -3.27 -25.27
C GLY A 153 -16.28 -1.78 -25.59
N SER A 154 -16.20 -0.89 -24.60
CA SER A 154 -16.43 0.54 -24.79
C SER A 154 -15.30 1.22 -25.60
N PRO A 155 -15.57 2.34 -26.30
CA PRO A 155 -14.53 3.14 -26.95
C PRO A 155 -13.39 3.55 -26.01
N GLN A 156 -13.72 3.88 -24.76
CA GLN A 156 -12.74 4.25 -23.73
C GLN A 156 -11.77 3.12 -23.43
N ALA A 157 -12.27 1.88 -23.29
CA ALA A 157 -11.44 0.70 -23.07
C ALA A 157 -10.54 0.41 -24.29
N ARG A 158 -11.09 0.51 -25.51
CA ARG A 158 -10.34 0.25 -26.76
C ARG A 158 -9.20 1.24 -27.03
N ASN A 159 -9.28 2.44 -26.47
CA ASN A 159 -8.27 3.48 -26.63
C ASN A 159 -7.15 3.42 -25.56
N LEU A 160 -7.18 2.42 -24.67
CA LEU A 160 -6.13 2.24 -23.68
C LEU A 160 -4.88 1.60 -24.30
N PRO A 161 -3.69 1.89 -23.75
CA PRO A 161 -2.44 1.28 -24.21
C PRO A 161 -2.29 -0.19 -23.79
N THR A 162 -3.33 -0.78 -23.19
CA THR A 162 -3.34 -2.15 -22.66
C THR A 162 -4.73 -2.76 -22.81
N ASP A 163 -4.78 -4.08 -22.92
CA ASP A 163 -5.98 -4.91 -22.90
C ASP A 163 -6.32 -5.44 -21.49
N ASN A 164 -5.60 -5.02 -20.44
CA ASN A 164 -5.88 -5.46 -19.07
C ASN A 164 -7.30 -5.06 -18.62
N TYR A 165 -8.00 -5.93 -17.90
CA TYR A 165 -9.32 -5.66 -17.34
C TYR A 165 -9.63 -6.49 -16.09
N ILE A 166 -10.62 -6.05 -15.33
CA ILE A 166 -11.17 -6.80 -14.19
C ILE A 166 -12.31 -7.70 -14.66
N LYS A 167 -12.23 -9.00 -14.38
CA LYS A 167 -13.35 -9.93 -14.52
C LYS A 167 -13.98 -10.16 -13.14
N PHE A 168 -15.20 -9.70 -12.93
CA PHE A 168 -15.96 -9.99 -11.73
C PHE A 168 -16.47 -11.43 -11.77
N ILE A 169 -16.10 -12.24 -10.77
CA ILE A 169 -16.46 -13.67 -10.66
C ILE A 169 -17.13 -13.98 -9.32
N LYS A 170 -17.91 -15.07 -9.26
CA LYS A 170 -18.45 -15.62 -8.01
C LYS A 170 -17.57 -16.78 -7.52
N GLY A 171 -16.37 -16.46 -7.08
CA GLY A 171 -15.46 -17.43 -6.47
C GLY A 171 -15.82 -17.71 -5.00
N ARG A 172 -15.00 -18.53 -4.33
CA ARG A 172 -15.05 -18.70 -2.87
C ARG A 172 -14.40 -17.49 -2.22
N GLY A 173 -15.10 -16.83 -1.31
CA GLY A 173 -14.64 -15.64 -0.62
C GLY A 173 -14.74 -14.35 -1.43
N CYS A 174 -14.38 -13.27 -0.75
CA CYS A 174 -14.19 -11.94 -1.33
C CYS A 174 -12.68 -11.72 -1.45
N TRP A 175 -12.19 -11.46 -2.66
CA TRP A 175 -10.77 -11.19 -2.87
C TRP A 175 -10.49 -10.49 -4.20
N SER A 176 -9.34 -9.86 -4.28
CA SER A 176 -8.88 -9.10 -5.43
C SER A 176 -7.36 -9.03 -5.46
N LYS A 177 -6.78 -8.86 -6.65
CA LYS A 177 -5.34 -8.56 -6.80
C LYS A 177 -5.09 -7.09 -6.48
N VAL A 178 -3.89 -6.76 -5.98
CA VAL A 178 -3.53 -5.37 -5.67
C VAL A 178 -2.94 -4.67 -6.89
N GLY A 179 -3.69 -3.72 -7.46
CA GLY A 179 -3.31 -2.99 -8.67
C GLY A 179 -3.64 -3.73 -9.97
N MET A 180 -3.13 -3.19 -11.08
CA MET A 180 -3.23 -3.76 -12.42
C MET A 180 -2.05 -4.67 -12.72
N PHE A 181 -2.32 -5.92 -13.08
CA PHE A 181 -1.29 -6.89 -13.46
C PHE A 181 -1.05 -6.85 -14.97
N TRP A 182 0.02 -6.19 -15.39
CA TRP A 182 0.31 -5.94 -16.81
C TRP A 182 0.61 -7.19 -17.64
N TRP A 183 0.92 -8.33 -17.02
CA TRP A 183 1.26 -9.58 -17.72
C TRP A 183 0.06 -10.52 -17.94
N THR A 184 -1.16 -10.13 -17.58
CA THR A 184 -2.38 -10.89 -17.87
C THR A 184 -3.48 -9.97 -18.37
N SER A 185 -4.16 -10.33 -19.46
CA SER A 185 -5.28 -9.52 -19.95
C SER A 185 -6.44 -9.52 -18.95
N ALA A 186 -6.80 -10.66 -18.38
CA ALA A 186 -7.85 -10.74 -17.36
C ALA A 186 -7.26 -10.91 -15.96
N GLN A 187 -7.67 -10.06 -15.02
CA GLN A 187 -7.49 -10.33 -13.59
C GLN A 187 -8.86 -10.51 -12.92
N GLU A 188 -9.00 -11.58 -12.16
CA GLU A 188 -10.26 -11.90 -11.48
C GLU A 188 -10.39 -11.11 -10.18
N LEU A 189 -11.62 -10.69 -9.90
CA LEU A 189 -12.06 -10.13 -8.63
C LEU A 189 -13.28 -10.94 -8.17
N SER A 190 -13.12 -11.65 -7.06
CA SER A 190 -14.17 -12.51 -6.53
C SER A 190 -15.09 -11.76 -5.59
N LEU A 191 -16.38 -11.83 -5.90
CA LEU A 191 -17.47 -11.53 -4.99
C LEU A 191 -18.36 -12.76 -4.93
N GLY A 192 -18.02 -13.68 -4.02
CA GLY A 192 -18.83 -14.87 -3.73
C GLY A 192 -20.23 -14.51 -3.23
N ASN A 193 -21.10 -15.51 -3.12
CA ASN A 193 -22.48 -15.31 -2.64
C ASN A 193 -22.52 -14.72 -1.23
N GLU A 194 -21.58 -15.10 -0.36
CA GLU A 194 -21.40 -14.55 0.98
C GLU A 194 -21.06 -13.06 1.00
N CYS A 195 -20.39 -12.57 -0.06
CA CYS A 195 -20.06 -11.16 -0.25
C CYS A 195 -21.29 -10.40 -0.73
N LEU A 196 -21.98 -10.95 -1.74
CA LEU A 196 -23.09 -10.28 -2.45
C LEU A 196 -24.42 -10.31 -1.68
N GLN A 197 -24.64 -11.32 -0.84
CA GLN A 197 -25.86 -11.43 -0.01
C GLN A 197 -25.71 -10.78 1.37
N SER A 198 -24.52 -10.28 1.70
CA SER A 198 -24.27 -9.56 2.94
C SER A 198 -25.02 -8.22 2.96
N LYS A 199 -25.48 -7.79 4.14
CA LYS A 199 -26.01 -6.43 4.35
C LYS A 199 -24.98 -5.33 4.02
N TYR A 200 -23.69 -5.68 3.95
CA TYR A 200 -22.59 -4.78 3.60
C TYR A 200 -22.03 -5.04 2.20
N ALA A 201 -22.78 -5.69 1.31
CA ALA A 201 -22.29 -6.12 0.00
C ALA A 201 -21.63 -5.00 -0.83
N VAL A 202 -22.20 -3.79 -0.83
CA VAL A 202 -21.61 -2.64 -1.53
C VAL A 202 -20.26 -2.25 -0.91
N ALA A 203 -20.16 -2.20 0.42
CA ALA A 203 -18.90 -1.86 1.11
C ALA A 203 -17.81 -2.92 0.85
N ILE A 204 -18.17 -4.20 0.85
CA ILE A 204 -17.27 -5.29 0.49
C ILE A 204 -16.78 -5.13 -0.95
N ALA A 205 -17.68 -4.84 -1.90
CA ALA A 205 -17.28 -4.59 -3.28
C ALA A 205 -16.37 -3.35 -3.41
N VAL A 206 -16.63 -2.26 -2.66
CA VAL A 206 -15.74 -1.08 -2.61
C VAL A 206 -14.36 -1.45 -2.08
N HIS A 207 -14.25 -2.31 -1.06
CA HIS A 207 -12.98 -2.83 -0.54
C HIS A 207 -12.19 -3.62 -1.60
N GLU A 208 -12.84 -4.59 -2.24
CA GLU A 208 -12.18 -5.42 -3.26
C GLU A 208 -11.76 -4.61 -4.50
N MET A 209 -12.54 -3.58 -4.86
CA MET A 209 -12.13 -2.60 -5.86
C MET A 209 -10.94 -1.77 -5.38
N GLY A 210 -10.88 -1.41 -4.09
CA GLY A 210 -9.73 -0.72 -3.49
C GLY A 210 -8.43 -1.48 -3.68
N HIS A 211 -8.46 -2.81 -3.52
CA HIS A 211 -7.35 -3.68 -3.89
C HIS A 211 -7.01 -3.54 -5.38
N ALA A 212 -7.97 -3.75 -6.28
CA ALA A 212 -7.73 -3.67 -7.72
C ALA A 212 -7.18 -2.29 -8.16
N ILE A 213 -7.60 -1.22 -7.48
CA ILE A 213 -7.13 0.15 -7.70
C ILE A 213 -5.65 0.32 -7.28
N GLY A 214 -5.20 -0.45 -6.29
CA GLY A 214 -3.80 -0.49 -5.84
C GLY A 214 -3.60 -0.32 -4.34
N PHE A 215 -4.61 -0.53 -3.50
CA PHE A 215 -4.44 -0.44 -2.04
C PHE A 215 -4.14 -1.80 -1.41
N PHE A 216 -3.16 -1.80 -0.51
CA PHE A 216 -2.98 -2.86 0.47
C PHE A 216 -3.85 -2.58 1.69
N HIS A 217 -4.01 -3.57 2.57
CA HIS A 217 -4.69 -3.36 3.85
C HIS A 217 -3.95 -2.32 4.71
N GLU A 218 -4.71 -1.50 5.43
CA GLU A 218 -4.15 -0.40 6.24
C GLU A 218 -3.21 -0.93 7.34
N HIS A 219 -3.54 -2.07 7.97
CA HIS A 219 -2.69 -2.69 8.99
C HIS A 219 -1.40 -3.29 8.44
N ALA A 220 -1.24 -3.37 7.11
CA ALA A 220 -0.03 -3.88 6.46
C ALA A 220 0.99 -2.79 6.14
N ARG A 221 0.69 -1.52 6.47
CA ARG A 221 1.61 -0.39 6.32
C ARG A 221 2.92 -0.62 7.09
N PRO A 222 4.09 -0.15 6.60
CA PRO A 222 5.35 -0.29 7.31
C PRO A 222 5.35 0.40 8.69
N ASP A 223 4.63 1.51 8.81
CA ASP A 223 4.51 2.33 10.03
C ASP A 223 3.37 1.90 10.97
N ARG A 224 2.64 0.82 10.66
CA ARG A 224 1.44 0.41 11.43
C ARG A 224 1.70 0.14 12.91
N ASP A 225 2.90 -0.29 13.30
CA ASP A 225 3.22 -0.57 14.71
C ASP A 225 3.20 0.69 15.59
N ASN A 226 3.18 1.89 15.01
CA ASN A 226 2.97 3.15 15.73
C ASN A 226 1.49 3.42 16.05
N TYR A 227 0.58 2.60 15.53
CA TYR A 227 -0.87 2.83 15.55
C TYR A 227 -1.65 1.62 16.05
N VAL A 228 -1.17 0.41 15.76
CA VAL A 228 -1.76 -0.85 16.20
C VAL A 228 -0.69 -1.82 16.68
N THR A 229 -1.08 -2.73 17.56
CA THR A 229 -0.32 -3.89 18.02
C THR A 229 -0.97 -5.15 17.48
N ILE A 230 -0.17 -6.06 16.93
CA ILE A 230 -0.68 -7.38 16.50
C ILE A 230 -0.52 -8.37 17.64
N GLN A 231 -1.63 -8.97 18.05
CA GLN A 231 -1.66 -10.03 19.05
C GLN A 231 -1.42 -11.37 18.37
N TRP A 232 -0.15 -11.69 18.15
CA TRP A 232 0.26 -12.86 17.38
C TRP A 232 -0.30 -14.18 17.93
N ASP A 233 -0.39 -14.32 19.26
CA ASP A 233 -0.90 -15.54 19.91
C ASP A 233 -2.41 -15.77 19.69
N ASN A 234 -3.13 -14.73 19.28
CA ASN A 234 -4.57 -14.80 19.00
C ASN A 234 -4.88 -15.19 17.54
N ILE A 235 -3.88 -15.24 16.66
CA ILE A 235 -4.05 -15.54 15.23
C ILE A 235 -4.12 -17.07 15.03
N ARG A 236 -5.09 -17.54 14.24
CA ARG A 236 -5.21 -18.95 13.86
C ARG A 236 -3.93 -19.43 13.16
N TRP A 237 -3.48 -20.64 13.51
CA TRP A 237 -2.28 -21.23 12.93
C TRP A 237 -2.33 -21.22 11.39
N GLY A 238 -1.20 -20.89 10.77
CA GLY A 238 -1.07 -20.73 9.31
C GLY A 238 -1.50 -19.36 8.76
N ARG A 239 -2.16 -18.49 9.55
CA ARG A 239 -2.66 -17.18 9.09
C ARG A 239 -1.75 -15.99 9.40
N TYR A 240 -0.61 -16.20 10.05
CA TYR A 240 0.34 -15.13 10.42
C TYR A 240 0.79 -14.25 9.25
N ARG A 241 0.89 -14.83 8.03
CA ARG A 241 1.34 -14.10 6.83
C ARG A 241 0.41 -12.94 6.46
N HIS A 242 -0.87 -12.98 6.81
CA HIS A 242 -1.85 -11.92 6.55
C HIS A 242 -1.63 -10.66 7.41
N PHE A 243 -0.79 -10.74 8.45
CA PHE A 243 -0.46 -9.63 9.35
C PHE A 243 0.95 -9.10 9.13
N VAL A 244 1.68 -9.63 8.15
CA VAL A 244 3.02 -9.16 7.82
C VAL A 244 2.91 -7.79 7.16
N ARG A 245 3.81 -6.88 7.55
CA ARG A 245 3.93 -5.57 6.94
C ARG A 245 4.70 -5.67 5.63
N PHE A 246 4.32 -4.86 4.67
CA PHE A 246 5.09 -4.73 3.44
C PHE A 246 6.31 -3.82 3.64
N GLY A 247 7.35 -4.04 2.82
CA GLY A 247 8.52 -3.19 2.79
C GLY A 247 8.28 -1.85 2.07
N TYR A 248 9.12 -0.86 2.35
CA TYR A 248 9.07 0.47 1.73
C TYR A 248 9.28 0.46 0.20
N ASN A 249 9.78 -0.64 -0.36
CA ASN A 249 9.95 -0.83 -1.80
C ASN A 249 8.62 -1.02 -2.54
N MET A 250 7.58 -1.55 -1.89
CA MET A 250 6.32 -1.94 -2.57
C MET A 250 5.20 -0.91 -2.43
N ILE A 251 5.23 -0.10 -1.38
CA ILE A 251 4.11 0.76 -0.98
C ILE A 251 4.52 2.25 -0.93
N ASP A 252 3.58 3.20 -1.09
CA ASP A 252 3.65 4.67 -0.89
C ASP A 252 2.46 5.21 -0.06
N THR A 253 2.57 6.27 0.75
CA THR A 253 1.41 6.89 1.45
C THR A 253 0.96 8.19 0.82
N PHE A 254 1.79 8.81 -0.02
CA PHE A 254 1.58 10.21 -0.41
C PHE A 254 1.49 11.17 0.79
N ASP A 255 2.22 10.86 1.88
CA ASP A 255 2.26 11.64 3.13
C ASP A 255 0.90 11.77 3.83
N ILE A 256 0.08 10.72 3.72
CA ILE A 256 -1.22 10.60 4.38
C ILE A 256 -1.07 9.81 5.70
N PRO A 257 -1.68 10.27 6.81
CA PRO A 257 -1.60 9.61 8.11
C PRO A 257 -2.23 8.20 8.09
N TYR A 258 -2.00 7.43 9.15
CA TYR A 258 -2.67 6.14 9.34
C TYR A 258 -4.17 6.35 9.53
N ASP A 259 -4.96 5.52 8.87
CA ASP A 259 -6.41 5.70 8.80
C ASP A 259 -7.16 4.51 9.43
N TYR A 260 -7.49 4.64 10.71
CA TYR A 260 -8.33 3.66 11.41
C TYR A 260 -9.71 3.47 10.77
N LEU A 261 -10.21 4.47 10.04
CA LEU A 261 -11.51 4.45 9.38
C LEU A 261 -11.43 3.96 7.93
N SER A 262 -10.25 3.55 7.47
CA SER A 262 -10.12 3.09 6.10
C SER A 262 -11.00 1.88 5.85
N ILE A 263 -11.67 1.86 4.70
CA ILE A 263 -12.38 0.66 4.26
C ILE A 263 -11.43 -0.52 4.06
N MET A 264 -10.12 -0.26 3.91
CA MET A 264 -9.06 -1.26 3.77
C MET A 264 -8.47 -1.72 5.12
N HIS A 265 -9.00 -1.29 6.27
CA HIS A 265 -8.52 -1.74 7.58
C HIS A 265 -9.22 -3.04 7.99
N TYR A 266 -8.48 -4.02 8.52
CA TYR A 266 -9.07 -5.22 9.12
C TYR A 266 -9.87 -4.91 10.39
N ALA A 267 -10.85 -5.76 10.68
CA ALA A 267 -11.50 -5.78 11.99
C ALA A 267 -10.51 -6.23 13.08
N ASP A 268 -10.85 -5.94 14.34
CA ASP A 268 -9.98 -6.22 15.48
C ASP A 268 -9.79 -7.72 15.78
N ASN A 269 -10.67 -8.60 15.29
CA ASN A 269 -10.67 -10.04 15.51
C ASN A 269 -10.43 -10.88 14.24
N GLU A 270 -9.98 -10.25 13.15
CA GLU A 270 -9.77 -10.91 11.86
C GLU A 270 -8.78 -12.09 12.01
N PHE A 271 -9.07 -13.23 11.38
CA PHE A 271 -8.29 -14.48 11.53
C PHE A 271 -8.04 -14.98 12.97
N SER A 272 -8.80 -14.51 13.96
CA SER A 272 -8.71 -14.99 15.34
C SER A 272 -9.13 -16.46 15.46
N TRP A 273 -8.44 -17.25 16.29
CA TRP A 273 -8.89 -18.60 16.61
C TRP A 273 -10.10 -18.62 17.56
N ASN A 274 -10.37 -17.50 18.24
CA ASN A 274 -11.61 -17.25 18.97
C ASN A 274 -12.10 -15.81 18.74
N ARG A 275 -12.77 -15.59 17.62
CA ARG A 275 -13.25 -14.26 17.19
C ARG A 275 -14.20 -13.56 18.16
N HIS A 276 -14.83 -14.29 19.08
CA HIS A 276 -15.82 -13.74 20.03
C HIS A 276 -15.17 -13.11 21.26
N SER A 277 -13.94 -13.52 21.58
CA SER A 277 -13.28 -13.10 22.83
C SER A 277 -11.85 -12.58 22.62
N LEU A 278 -11.24 -12.88 21.48
CA LEU A 278 -9.84 -12.56 21.22
C LEU A 278 -9.68 -11.67 19.99
N ARG A 279 -9.01 -10.54 20.22
CA ARG A 279 -8.59 -9.60 19.19
C ARG A 279 -7.22 -9.99 18.65
N THR A 280 -7.04 -9.91 17.35
CA THR A 280 -5.74 -10.03 16.67
C THR A 280 -5.09 -8.67 16.42
N ILE A 281 -5.88 -7.58 16.41
CA ILE A 281 -5.39 -6.21 16.26
C ILE A 281 -5.89 -5.35 17.42
N GLU A 282 -4.95 -4.77 18.15
CA GLU A 282 -5.24 -3.77 19.19
C GLU A 282 -4.81 -2.39 18.73
N THR A 283 -5.70 -1.40 18.79
CA THR A 283 -5.38 -0.01 18.47
C THR A 283 -4.66 0.64 19.65
N ARG A 284 -3.61 1.42 19.36
CA ARG A 284 -2.92 2.21 20.39
C ARG A 284 -3.78 3.35 20.93
N ASP A 285 -4.65 3.90 20.09
CA ASP A 285 -5.70 4.83 20.51
C ASP A 285 -6.98 4.04 20.81
N PRO A 286 -7.40 3.93 22.09
CA PRO A 286 -8.58 3.14 22.47
C PRO A 286 -9.88 3.63 21.83
N ALA A 287 -9.97 4.90 21.40
CA ALA A 287 -11.17 5.44 20.78
C ALA A 287 -11.51 4.72 19.46
N TYR A 288 -10.52 4.11 18.80
CA TYR A 288 -10.69 3.43 17.51
C TYR A 288 -10.81 1.91 17.62
N GLN A 289 -10.67 1.31 18.80
CA GLN A 289 -10.57 -0.14 18.96
C GLN A 289 -11.78 -0.89 18.41
N ASN A 290 -12.98 -0.36 18.65
CA ASN A 290 -14.24 -0.96 18.19
C ASN A 290 -14.77 -0.28 16.91
N ILE A 291 -13.91 0.43 16.17
CA ILE A 291 -14.27 1.14 14.93
C ILE A 291 -13.55 0.53 13.73
N ILE A 292 -12.30 0.08 13.91
CA ILE A 292 -11.52 -0.52 12.83
C ILE A 292 -12.25 -1.69 12.17
N GLY A 293 -12.21 -1.75 10.83
CA GLY A 293 -12.87 -2.79 10.03
C GLY A 293 -14.39 -2.72 9.97
N GLN A 294 -15.02 -1.67 10.50
CA GLN A 294 -16.48 -1.48 10.43
C GLN A 294 -16.92 -0.45 9.39
N SER A 295 -15.97 0.13 8.64
CA SER A 295 -16.26 1.17 7.65
C SER A 295 -17.12 0.64 6.49
N ILE A 296 -18.26 1.27 6.28
CA ILE A 296 -19.21 0.94 5.20
C ILE A 296 -19.04 1.80 3.94
N SER A 297 -18.07 2.71 3.95
CA SER A 297 -17.82 3.69 2.90
C SER A 297 -16.34 4.08 2.91
N LEU A 298 -15.88 4.67 1.82
CA LEU A 298 -14.54 5.26 1.73
C LEU A 298 -14.35 6.33 2.80
N SER A 299 -13.23 6.28 3.51
CA SER A 299 -12.83 7.37 4.38
C SER A 299 -12.38 8.58 3.57
N PHE A 300 -12.28 9.73 4.22
CA PHE A 300 -11.66 10.91 3.64
C PHE A 300 -10.23 10.63 3.14
N LEU A 301 -9.47 9.82 3.88
CA LEU A 301 -8.07 9.54 3.57
C LEU A 301 -7.91 8.50 2.47
N ASP A 302 -8.82 7.54 2.33
CA ASP A 302 -8.91 6.64 1.17
C ASP A 302 -9.10 7.46 -0.11
N ILE A 303 -10.06 8.40 -0.09
CA ILE A 303 -10.36 9.27 -1.23
C ILE A 303 -9.18 10.17 -1.56
N LYS A 304 -8.61 10.84 -0.55
CA LYS A 304 -7.44 11.72 -0.72
C LYS A 304 -6.27 10.96 -1.33
N MET A 305 -6.00 9.75 -0.83
CA MET A 305 -4.90 8.92 -1.32
C MET A 305 -5.11 8.50 -2.77
N THR A 306 -6.31 8.08 -3.15
CA THR A 306 -6.60 7.71 -4.54
C THR A 306 -6.45 8.91 -5.48
N ASN A 307 -6.93 10.10 -5.08
CA ASN A 307 -6.81 11.31 -5.88
C ASN A 307 -5.34 11.74 -6.09
N GLN A 308 -4.50 11.59 -5.06
CA GLN A 308 -3.06 11.83 -5.19
C GLN A 308 -2.37 10.74 -6.04
N MET A 309 -2.74 9.47 -5.83
CA MET A 309 -2.17 8.33 -6.54
C MET A 309 -2.41 8.39 -8.05
N TYR A 310 -3.63 8.75 -8.46
CA TYR A 310 -4.03 8.89 -9.86
C TYR A 310 -3.95 10.33 -10.38
N LYS A 311 -3.31 11.23 -9.62
CA LYS A 311 -3.07 12.63 -9.99
C LYS A 311 -4.33 13.33 -10.51
N CYS A 312 -5.46 13.14 -9.85
CA CYS A 312 -6.76 13.63 -10.35
C CYS A 312 -6.80 15.15 -10.56
N ALA A 313 -6.14 15.92 -9.68
CA ALA A 313 -6.00 17.36 -9.82
C ALA A 313 -5.28 17.80 -11.12
N ALA A 314 -4.47 16.93 -11.73
CA ALA A 314 -3.80 17.25 -12.99
C ALA A 314 -4.76 17.31 -14.19
N ARG A 315 -6.00 16.79 -14.05
CA ARG A 315 -7.06 16.88 -15.06
C ARG A 315 -7.81 18.21 -15.02
N CYS A 316 -7.54 19.05 -14.03
CA CYS A 316 -8.22 20.31 -13.87
C CYS A 316 -7.74 21.35 -14.89
N PRO A 317 -8.65 22.17 -15.45
CA PRO A 317 -8.27 23.22 -16.40
C PRO A 317 -7.31 24.27 -15.82
N SER A 318 -7.26 24.40 -14.49
CA SER A 318 -6.44 25.37 -13.79
C SER A 318 -5.84 24.76 -12.53
N TYR A 319 -4.68 25.30 -12.14
CA TYR A 319 -4.02 24.88 -10.91
C TYR A 319 -4.75 25.46 -9.70
N VAL A 320 -5.40 24.58 -8.95
CA VAL A 320 -6.13 24.92 -7.72
C VAL A 320 -5.29 24.50 -6.52
N ARG A 321 -5.13 25.40 -5.55
CA ARG A 321 -4.49 25.12 -4.27
C ARG A 321 -5.50 25.26 -3.15
N CYS A 322 -5.67 24.19 -2.39
CA CYS A 322 -6.49 24.23 -1.17
C CYS A 322 -5.65 24.78 -0.01
N THR A 323 -6.15 25.80 0.66
CA THR A 323 -5.46 26.47 1.77
C THR A 323 -5.78 25.85 3.12
N ARG A 324 -6.91 25.16 3.23
CA ARG A 324 -7.30 24.50 4.48
C ARG A 324 -6.40 23.32 4.78
N PRO A 325 -5.97 23.14 6.05
CA PRO A 325 -5.31 21.93 6.49
C PRO A 325 -6.17 20.69 6.17
N ASN A 326 -5.52 19.58 5.86
CA ASN A 326 -6.19 18.33 5.54
C ASN A 326 -7.26 18.44 4.45
N SER A 327 -7.02 19.25 3.41
CA SER A 327 -7.86 19.31 2.21
C SER A 327 -7.06 18.89 0.97
N PHE A 328 -7.76 18.61 -0.13
CA PHE A 328 -7.15 18.29 -1.44
C PHE A 328 -8.07 18.68 -2.59
N VAL A 329 -7.54 18.79 -3.81
CA VAL A 329 -8.36 19.05 -5.01
C VAL A 329 -8.98 17.75 -5.49
N GLY A 330 -10.31 17.68 -5.48
CA GLY A 330 -11.08 16.53 -5.93
C GLY A 330 -11.27 16.45 -7.44
N PRO A 331 -11.99 15.44 -7.95
CA PRO A 331 -12.22 15.23 -9.38
C PRO A 331 -13.09 16.31 -10.03
N THR A 332 -13.88 17.04 -9.23
CA THR A 332 -14.69 18.19 -9.66
C THR A 332 -13.88 19.50 -9.74
N CYS A 333 -12.57 19.43 -9.52
CA CYS A 333 -11.66 20.58 -9.46
C CYS A 333 -11.99 21.59 -8.34
N ARG A 334 -12.72 21.12 -7.32
CA ARG A 334 -12.99 21.85 -6.09
C ARG A 334 -12.16 21.31 -4.94
N CYS A 335 -11.91 22.15 -3.95
CA CYS A 335 -11.26 21.73 -2.73
C CYS A 335 -12.21 20.87 -1.89
N MET A 336 -11.76 19.69 -1.52
CA MET A 336 -12.47 18.70 -0.74
C MET A 336 -11.89 18.64 0.67
N CYS A 337 -12.77 18.69 1.64
CA CYS A 337 -12.49 18.67 3.07
C CYS A 337 -13.04 17.36 3.67
N PRO A 338 -12.56 16.98 4.88
CA PRO A 338 -13.11 15.84 5.60
C PRO A 338 -14.62 15.95 5.74
N GLY A 339 -15.31 14.87 5.35
CA GLY A 339 -16.73 14.71 5.62
C GLY A 339 -17.01 14.49 7.11
N TYR A 340 -18.26 14.25 7.44
CA TYR A 340 -18.68 14.04 8.82
C TYR A 340 -18.01 12.79 9.41
N HIS A 341 -17.47 12.89 10.63
CA HIS A 341 -16.70 11.83 11.30
C HIS A 341 -15.53 11.22 10.49
N GLY A 342 -14.99 11.93 9.49
CA GLY A 342 -13.85 11.44 8.69
C GLY A 342 -14.22 10.43 7.58
N LEU A 343 -15.52 10.17 7.38
CA LEU A 343 -16.02 9.39 6.23
C LEU A 343 -16.35 10.31 5.07
N GLY A 344 -16.05 9.85 3.86
CA GLY A 344 -16.32 10.60 2.63
C GLY A 344 -15.61 11.96 2.57
N THR A 345 -16.10 12.81 1.68
CA THR A 345 -15.62 14.18 1.52
C THR A 345 -16.79 15.14 1.40
N ARG A 346 -16.57 16.40 1.75
CA ARG A 346 -17.46 17.50 1.42
C ARG A 346 -16.68 18.60 0.74
N GLU A 347 -17.34 19.40 -0.10
CA GLU A 347 -16.70 20.59 -0.61
C GLU A 347 -16.30 21.52 0.55
N CYS A 348 -15.09 22.06 0.47
CA CYS A 348 -14.64 23.03 1.43
C CYS A 348 -15.35 24.38 1.19
N PRO A 349 -15.59 25.20 2.23
CA PRO A 349 -16.14 26.55 2.07
C PRO A 349 -15.33 27.41 1.11
N HIS A 350 -15.97 28.31 0.36
CA HIS A 350 -15.37 29.04 -0.77
C HIS A 350 -14.02 29.72 -0.47
N GLU A 351 -13.85 30.28 0.74
CA GLU A 351 -12.61 30.95 1.19
C GLU A 351 -11.37 30.03 1.28
N SER A 352 -11.57 28.73 1.20
CA SER A 352 -10.50 27.72 1.30
C SER A 352 -9.81 27.39 -0.02
N THR A 353 -10.25 28.02 -1.10
CA THR A 353 -9.75 27.76 -2.45
C THR A 353 -8.93 28.96 -2.91
N GLN A 354 -7.63 28.75 -3.10
CA GLN A 354 -6.80 29.68 -3.83
C GLN A 354 -6.61 29.14 -5.24
N ILE A 355 -7.21 29.80 -6.22
CA ILE A 355 -6.76 29.65 -7.60
C ILE A 355 -5.41 30.35 -7.65
N VAL A 356 -4.34 29.57 -7.70
CA VAL A 356 -3.00 30.13 -7.77
C VAL A 356 -2.80 30.55 -9.22
N HIS A 357 -3.23 31.77 -9.51
CA HIS A 357 -2.63 32.55 -10.58
C HIS A 357 -1.19 32.78 -10.13
N GLY A 358 -0.22 32.28 -10.90
CA GLY A 358 1.20 32.35 -10.53
C GLY A 358 1.56 33.73 -10.01
N TYR A 359 2.20 33.80 -8.83
CA TYR A 359 2.69 35.05 -8.29
C TYR A 359 3.65 35.69 -9.30
N GLY A 360 3.21 36.81 -9.85
CA GLY A 360 3.86 37.55 -10.92
C GLY A 360 2.78 38.26 -11.69
N GLY A 361 2.53 39.52 -11.35
CA GLY A 361 1.55 40.36 -12.02
C GLY A 361 1.89 40.53 -13.49
N HIS A 362 1.43 39.61 -14.34
CA HIS A 362 1.16 39.79 -15.75
C HIS A 362 0.08 38.78 -16.12
N ARG A 363 -1.02 39.28 -16.71
CA ARG A 363 -2.06 38.45 -17.31
C ARG A 363 -1.41 37.42 -18.26
N HIS A 364 -1.93 36.19 -18.23
CA HIS A 364 -1.63 35.03 -19.08
C HIS A 364 -0.32 34.26 -18.80
N ARG A 365 -0.46 33.01 -18.34
CA ARG A 365 -0.41 31.79 -19.19
C ARG A 365 -0.60 30.54 -18.34
N LEU A 366 -1.13 29.48 -18.95
CA LEU A 366 -1.10 28.12 -18.39
C LEU A 366 0.32 27.79 -17.92
N ASP A 367 0.47 26.87 -16.96
CA ASP A 367 1.76 26.36 -16.49
C ASP A 367 2.42 25.46 -17.57
N CYS A 368 2.72 26.08 -18.71
CA CYS A 368 3.25 25.53 -19.94
C CYS A 368 4.52 26.32 -20.35
N TYR A 369 5.38 25.73 -21.18
CA TYR A 369 6.59 26.38 -21.66
C TYR A 369 6.51 26.78 -23.13
N GLN A 370 7.20 27.85 -23.52
CA GLN A 370 7.35 28.29 -24.90
C GLN A 370 8.78 28.09 -25.41
N GLY A 371 8.94 27.97 -26.73
CA GLY A 371 10.24 27.71 -27.34
C GLY A 371 10.87 26.43 -26.74
N ASN A 372 12.06 26.58 -26.16
CA ASN A 372 12.74 25.52 -25.41
C ASN A 372 12.51 25.59 -23.89
N GLY A 373 11.73 26.55 -23.40
CA GLY A 373 11.43 26.70 -21.97
C GLY A 373 12.49 27.45 -21.17
N ASN A 374 13.42 28.17 -21.80
CA ASN A 374 14.40 29.02 -21.11
C ASN A 374 13.76 30.12 -20.24
N THR A 375 12.62 30.64 -20.66
CA THR A 375 11.80 31.62 -19.93
C THR A 375 10.76 30.98 -19.01
N TYR A 376 10.67 29.64 -18.97
CA TYR A 376 9.71 28.96 -18.11
C TYR A 376 9.99 29.26 -16.64
N ARG A 377 9.00 29.85 -15.95
CA ARG A 377 9.05 30.18 -14.52
C ARG A 377 7.86 29.60 -13.75
N GLY A 378 7.27 28.54 -14.29
CA GLY A 378 6.18 27.83 -13.65
C GLY A 378 6.61 27.02 -12.41
N SER A 379 5.65 26.32 -11.82
CA SER A 379 5.80 25.67 -10.50
C SER A 379 5.85 24.14 -10.56
N ARG A 380 5.91 23.55 -11.76
CA ARG A 380 6.07 22.11 -11.93
C ARG A 380 7.38 21.64 -11.29
N SER A 381 7.33 20.54 -10.54
CA SER A 381 8.45 19.95 -9.78
C SER A 381 8.53 18.44 -9.95
N TRP A 382 8.03 17.92 -11.08
CA TRP A 382 7.99 16.50 -11.40
C TRP A 382 8.44 16.22 -12.83
N THR A 383 9.09 15.08 -13.02
CA THR A 383 9.54 14.58 -14.33
C THR A 383 8.41 13.90 -15.09
N ARG A 384 8.61 13.64 -16.40
CA ARG A 384 7.66 12.87 -17.23
C ARG A 384 7.38 11.48 -16.66
N SER A 385 8.39 10.82 -16.10
CA SER A 385 8.20 9.55 -15.40
C SER A 385 7.58 9.68 -14.00
N GLY A 386 7.27 10.90 -13.55
CA GLY A 386 6.72 11.19 -12.23
C GLY A 386 7.72 11.21 -11.08
N ARG A 387 9.04 11.34 -11.33
CA ARG A 387 10.04 11.53 -10.26
C ARG A 387 9.97 12.96 -9.72
N ALA A 388 10.21 13.12 -8.43
CA ALA A 388 10.29 14.44 -7.81
C ALA A 388 11.62 15.11 -8.18
N CYS A 389 11.56 16.37 -8.56
CA CYS A 389 12.74 17.18 -8.79
C CYS A 389 13.48 17.47 -7.48
N LEU A 390 14.82 17.47 -7.55
CA LEU A 390 15.68 17.95 -6.48
C LEU A 390 15.67 19.49 -6.42
N ASN A 391 15.92 20.02 -5.22
CA ASN A 391 16.06 21.46 -5.02
C ASN A 391 17.41 21.92 -5.60
N TRP A 392 17.41 22.96 -6.44
CA TRP A 392 18.63 23.46 -7.09
C TRP A 392 19.68 24.03 -6.11
N SER A 393 19.26 24.38 -4.90
CA SER A 393 20.20 24.75 -3.81
C SER A 393 20.91 23.56 -3.19
N ASN A 394 20.41 22.33 -3.42
CA ASN A 394 21.00 21.10 -2.91
C ASN A 394 21.78 20.32 -3.99
N THR A 395 21.96 20.91 -5.18
CA THR A 395 22.69 20.30 -6.31
C THR A 395 23.99 21.05 -6.59
N LEU A 396 24.64 21.56 -5.53
CA LEU A 396 25.87 22.38 -5.63
C LEU A 396 27.03 21.61 -6.27
N ASP A 397 26.99 20.28 -6.24
CA ASP A 397 27.92 19.35 -6.88
C ASP A 397 27.66 19.13 -8.37
N ARG A 398 26.66 19.80 -8.97
CA ARG A 398 26.21 19.59 -10.35
C ARG A 398 26.45 20.82 -11.23
N ASP A 399 26.53 20.57 -12.54
CA ASP A 399 26.79 21.59 -13.57
C ASP A 399 25.82 22.78 -13.48
N VAL A 400 24.55 22.50 -13.21
CA VAL A 400 23.52 23.52 -12.99
C VAL A 400 23.17 23.57 -11.50
N SER A 401 23.52 24.68 -10.86
CA SER A 401 23.25 24.88 -9.45
C SER A 401 23.11 26.37 -9.14
N THR A 402 22.78 26.68 -7.89
CA THR A 402 22.81 28.07 -7.41
C THR A 402 24.20 28.68 -7.40
N LEU A 403 25.29 27.89 -7.48
CA LEU A 403 26.66 28.39 -7.66
C LEU A 403 26.90 28.83 -9.10
N SER A 404 26.49 28.01 -10.07
CA SER A 404 26.64 28.31 -11.50
C SER A 404 25.69 29.41 -11.98
N TYR A 405 24.57 29.61 -11.28
CA TYR A 405 23.54 30.61 -11.59
C TYR A 405 23.23 31.50 -10.36
N PRO A 406 24.18 32.38 -9.96
CA PRO A 406 23.99 33.24 -8.81
C PRO A 406 22.83 34.23 -9.01
N ARG A 407 22.28 34.73 -7.90
CA ARG A 407 21.15 35.69 -7.84
C ARG A 407 19.85 35.24 -8.52
N GLY A 408 19.63 33.94 -8.73
CA GLY A 408 18.38 33.49 -9.36
C GLY A 408 18.39 33.52 -10.88
N SER A 409 19.57 33.68 -11.51
CA SER A 409 19.67 33.71 -12.97
C SER A 409 19.09 32.43 -13.60
N ALA A 410 18.40 32.58 -14.74
CA ALA A 410 17.62 31.52 -15.39
C ALA A 410 16.53 30.84 -14.51
N GLY A 411 16.17 31.46 -13.36
CA GLY A 411 15.16 30.94 -12.44
C GLY A 411 15.67 29.80 -11.55
N ILE A 412 16.98 29.67 -11.36
CA ILE A 412 17.61 28.66 -10.47
C ILE A 412 17.72 29.21 -9.05
N GLY A 413 17.20 28.50 -8.04
CA GLY A 413 17.15 29.03 -6.67
C GLY A 413 16.80 28.00 -5.61
N ASN A 414 16.37 28.46 -4.44
CA ASN A 414 15.93 27.60 -3.34
C ASN A 414 14.51 27.06 -3.56
N HIS A 415 14.36 26.25 -4.60
CA HIS A 415 13.15 25.54 -4.96
C HIS A 415 13.51 24.33 -5.83
N ASN A 416 12.56 23.42 -6.03
CA ASN A 416 12.72 22.26 -6.91
C ASN A 416 11.91 22.35 -8.21
N TYR A 417 11.53 23.55 -8.64
CA TYR A 417 10.77 23.73 -9.87
C TYR A 417 11.62 23.49 -11.12
N CYS A 418 11.02 22.91 -12.14
CA CYS A 418 11.61 22.65 -13.44
C CYS A 418 12.09 23.93 -14.11
N ARG A 419 13.31 23.89 -14.66
CA ARG A 419 13.91 25.03 -15.36
C ARG A 419 14.61 24.55 -16.61
N ASN A 420 14.86 25.46 -17.54
CA ASN A 420 15.79 25.20 -18.63
C ASN A 420 16.84 26.31 -18.71
N PRO A 421 17.91 26.23 -17.90
CA PRO A 421 18.92 27.27 -17.87
C PRO A 421 19.95 27.15 -19.00
N TYR A 422 19.91 26.06 -19.79
CA TYR A 422 20.89 25.76 -20.84
C TYR A 422 20.30 25.98 -22.25
N PRO A 423 20.98 26.69 -23.16
CA PRO A 423 20.47 26.95 -24.51
C PRO A 423 20.21 25.68 -25.36
N GLY A 424 20.96 24.61 -25.12
CA GLY A 424 20.91 23.38 -25.94
C GLY A 424 19.84 22.36 -25.55
N SER A 425 19.13 22.54 -24.43
CA SER A 425 18.06 21.62 -24.03
C SER A 425 16.72 22.05 -24.65
N PRO A 426 15.90 21.14 -25.19
CA PRO A 426 14.67 21.47 -25.91
C PRO A 426 13.45 21.77 -25.01
N GLN A 427 13.53 21.53 -23.70
CA GLN A 427 12.40 21.72 -22.77
C GLN A 427 12.85 21.81 -21.30
N PRO A 428 11.98 22.25 -20.37
CA PRO A 428 12.27 22.25 -18.93
C PRO A 428 12.64 20.87 -18.38
N TRP A 429 13.59 20.86 -17.44
CA TRP A 429 14.10 19.64 -16.81
C TRP A 429 14.49 19.92 -15.35
N CYS A 430 14.85 18.86 -14.64
CA CYS A 430 15.41 18.96 -13.29
C CYS A 430 16.31 17.77 -12.96
N TYR A 431 17.13 17.91 -11.91
CA TYR A 431 17.83 16.77 -11.32
C TYR A 431 16.89 15.89 -10.51
N VAL A 432 17.18 14.60 -10.44
CA VAL A 432 16.44 13.61 -9.64
C VAL A 432 17.41 12.78 -8.79
N GLY A 433 16.94 12.31 -7.63
CA GLY A 433 17.76 11.58 -6.65
C GLY A 433 17.94 10.08 -6.95
N ASP A 434 18.08 9.68 -8.23
CA ASP A 434 18.25 8.28 -8.63
C ASP A 434 19.71 7.99 -9.01
N ILE A 435 20.22 6.80 -8.65
CA ILE A 435 21.61 6.38 -8.87
C ILE A 435 21.94 6.08 -10.34
N ARG A 436 20.93 5.88 -11.20
CA ARG A 436 21.13 5.57 -12.64
C ARG A 436 20.74 6.72 -13.55
N ILE A 437 19.85 7.60 -13.11
CA ILE A 437 19.35 8.75 -13.89
C ILE A 437 19.46 9.96 -12.98
N PHE A 438 20.40 10.86 -13.26
CA PHE A 438 20.66 12.02 -12.40
C PHE A 438 19.82 13.24 -12.79
N TRP A 439 19.28 13.30 -14.01
CA TRP A 439 18.36 14.34 -14.47
C TRP A 439 17.31 13.77 -15.43
N GLU A 440 16.18 14.44 -15.57
CA GLU A 440 15.13 14.05 -16.51
C GLU A 440 14.33 15.29 -16.95
N TYR A 441 13.71 15.19 -18.12
CA TYR A 441 12.76 16.21 -18.57
C TYR A 441 11.51 16.25 -17.72
N CYS A 442 10.99 17.46 -17.55
CA CYS A 442 9.82 17.70 -16.74
C CYS A 442 8.52 17.45 -17.49
N ASP A 443 7.48 17.13 -16.71
CA ASP A 443 6.10 17.05 -17.18
C ASP A 443 5.49 18.47 -17.26
N VAL A 444 6.07 19.30 -18.12
CA VAL A 444 5.57 20.64 -18.44
C VAL A 444 5.03 20.59 -19.87
N PRO A 445 3.74 20.90 -20.11
CA PRO A 445 3.21 20.97 -21.46
C PRO A 445 3.82 22.15 -22.22
N ARG A 446 3.91 22.06 -23.56
CA ARG A 446 4.23 23.21 -24.41
C ARG A 446 2.97 24.06 -24.53
N CYS A 447 3.10 25.40 -24.54
CA CYS A 447 1.93 26.25 -24.71
C CYS A 447 1.38 26.13 -26.13
N ASP A 448 0.09 25.83 -26.25
CA ASP A 448 -0.65 25.98 -27.49
C ASP A 448 -0.81 27.49 -27.79
N TYR A 449 -0.58 27.89 -29.03
CA TYR A 449 -0.69 29.28 -29.48
C TYR A 449 -2.12 29.65 -29.81
#